data_AF-A0A972V3E8-F1
#
_entry.id   AF-A0A972V3E8-F1
#
_cell.length_a   1.000
_cell.length_b   1.000
_cell.length_c   1.000
_cell.angle_alpha   90.00
_cell.angle_beta   90.00
_cell.angle_gamma   90.00
#
_symmetry.space_group_name_H-M   'P 1'
#
loop_
_entity.id
_entity.type
_entity.pdbx_description
1 polymer ?
#
loop_
_entity_poly.entity_id
_entity_poly.type
_entity_poly.pdbx_seq_one_letter_code
_entity_poly.pdbx_strand_id
1 'polypeptide(L)'
;KQKSNFKFLYPLDAPIKEKIETIAKRIYGAKDVEYSEEAEKKIDYYTKKGYGNLPVNMAKTHLSLSHDPKLKGRPKGFTLPIRDVRISAGAGFLYPLCGTMRTMPGLPSVPAGTKVDIDKDGKITGLF
;
A
#
# COMPACT_ATOMS: atom_id res chain seq x y z
N LYS A 1 -25.12 -23.31 8.20
CA LYS A 1 -23.90 -22.50 8.02
C LYS A 1 -22.74 -23.44 7.68
N GLN A 2 -22.15 -23.32 6.49
CA GLN A 2 -20.94 -24.07 6.14
C GLN A 2 -19.80 -23.63 7.07
N LYS A 3 -19.04 -24.58 7.64
CA LYS A 3 -17.89 -24.26 8.48
C LYS A 3 -16.78 -23.65 7.61
N SER A 4 -16.35 -22.44 7.95
CA SER A 4 -15.23 -21.75 7.29
C SER A 4 -13.91 -22.27 7.87
N ASN A 5 -12.96 -22.62 6.99
CA ASN A 5 -11.58 -22.98 7.36
C ASN A 5 -10.64 -21.78 7.11
N PHE A 6 -10.99 -20.63 7.67
CA PHE A 6 -10.20 -19.41 7.52
C PHE A 6 -8.78 -19.58 8.07
N LYS A 7 -7.79 -19.13 7.28
CA LYS A 7 -6.38 -19.06 7.67
C LYS A 7 -5.78 -17.76 7.16
N PHE A 8 -4.91 -17.14 7.95
CA PHE A 8 -4.11 -16.02 7.48
C PHE A 8 -3.14 -16.45 6.38
N LEU A 9 -2.77 -15.49 5.53
CA LEU A 9 -1.97 -15.76 4.34
C LEU A 9 -0.52 -16.18 4.68
N TYR A 10 0.01 -15.64 5.76
CA TYR A 10 1.37 -15.86 6.27
C TYR A 10 1.35 -15.81 7.81
N PRO A 11 2.31 -16.45 8.49
CA PRO A 11 2.48 -16.33 9.94
C PRO A 11 3.29 -15.07 10.31
N LEU A 12 3.08 -14.55 11.52
CA LEU A 12 3.68 -13.27 11.94
C LEU A 12 5.18 -13.36 12.25
N ASP A 13 5.71 -14.53 12.55
CA ASP A 13 7.13 -14.80 12.76
C ASP A 13 7.95 -14.92 11.47
N ALA A 14 7.29 -14.97 10.30
CA ALA A 14 7.97 -14.97 9.01
C ALA A 14 8.81 -13.68 8.82
N PRO A 15 9.98 -13.77 8.17
CA PRO A 15 10.78 -12.61 7.79
C PRO A 15 9.95 -11.57 7.01
N ILE A 16 10.25 -10.28 7.19
CA ILE A 16 9.53 -9.18 6.53
C ILE A 16 9.46 -9.38 5.01
N LYS A 17 10.57 -9.80 4.38
CA LYS A 17 10.62 -10.07 2.94
C LYS A 17 9.70 -11.22 2.52
N GLU A 18 9.62 -12.28 3.31
CA GLU A 18 8.76 -13.43 3.04
C GLU A 18 7.28 -13.02 3.12
N LYS A 19 6.91 -12.18 4.08
CA LYS A 19 5.54 -11.63 4.18
C LYS A 19 5.17 -10.83 2.93
N ILE A 20 6.07 -9.95 2.47
CA ILE A 20 5.89 -9.14 1.26
C ILE A 20 5.77 -10.05 0.02
N GLU A 21 6.68 -11.00 -0.12
CA GLU A 21 6.74 -11.94 -1.23
C GLU A 21 5.50 -12.84 -1.28
N THR A 22 5.03 -13.31 -0.13
CA THR A 22 3.81 -14.11 -0.03
C THR A 22 2.60 -13.35 -0.57
N ILE A 23 2.44 -12.07 -0.21
CA ILE A 23 1.37 -11.24 -0.75
C ILE A 23 1.56 -11.03 -2.26
N ALA A 24 2.77 -10.66 -2.68
CA ALA A 24 3.06 -10.37 -4.08
C ALA A 24 2.81 -11.58 -5.01
N LYS A 25 3.27 -12.77 -4.63
CA LYS A 25 3.14 -13.98 -5.44
C LYS A 25 1.73 -14.58 -5.36
N ARG A 26 1.17 -14.73 -4.16
CA ARG A 26 -0.11 -15.45 -3.97
C ARG A 26 -1.34 -14.60 -4.28
N ILE A 27 -1.29 -13.29 -3.97
CA ILE A 27 -2.44 -12.39 -4.17
C ILE A 27 -2.32 -11.62 -5.48
N TYR A 28 -1.15 -11.03 -5.75
CA TYR A 28 -1.00 -10.17 -6.93
C TYR A 28 -0.58 -10.92 -8.20
N GLY A 29 0.00 -12.11 -8.08
CA GLY A 29 0.53 -12.87 -9.22
C GLY A 29 1.84 -12.30 -9.77
N ALA A 30 2.61 -11.60 -8.93
CA ALA A 30 3.96 -11.16 -9.28
C ALA A 30 4.87 -12.37 -9.48
N LYS A 31 5.84 -12.24 -10.39
CA LYS A 31 6.90 -13.24 -10.55
C LYS A 31 7.90 -13.15 -9.42
N ASP A 32 8.37 -11.93 -9.14
CA ASP A 32 9.42 -11.63 -8.17
C ASP A 32 9.14 -10.31 -7.46
N VAL A 33 9.91 -10.04 -6.41
CA VAL A 33 9.92 -8.76 -5.68
C VAL A 33 11.34 -8.23 -5.69
N GLU A 34 11.50 -6.97 -6.05
CA GLU A 34 12.78 -6.27 -6.09
C GLU A 34 12.82 -5.23 -4.99
N TYR A 35 13.95 -5.10 -4.29
CA TYR A 35 14.11 -4.16 -3.20
C TYR A 35 15.20 -3.15 -3.55
N SER A 36 14.89 -1.87 -3.35
CA SER A 36 15.91 -0.82 -3.36
C SER A 36 16.86 -0.96 -2.16
N GLU A 37 18.05 -0.37 -2.27
CA GLU A 37 19.01 -0.35 -1.15
C GLU A 37 18.45 0.30 0.12
N GLU A 38 17.60 1.32 -0.03
CA GLU A 38 16.95 1.99 1.10
C GLU A 38 15.97 1.05 1.81
N ALA A 39 15.16 0.33 1.04
CA ALA A 39 14.24 -0.68 1.58
C ALA A 39 15.01 -1.80 2.29
N GLU A 40 16.10 -2.30 1.71
CA GLU A 40 16.97 -3.31 2.30
C GLU A 40 17.51 -2.89 3.67
N LYS A 41 18.11 -1.69 3.74
CA LYS A 41 18.66 -1.13 4.99
C LYS A 41 17.58 -0.98 6.07
N LYS A 42 16.37 -0.53 5.70
CA LYS A 42 15.26 -0.36 6.65
C LYS A 42 14.67 -1.68 7.12
N ILE A 43 14.54 -2.67 6.24
CA ILE A 43 14.10 -4.02 6.62
C ILE A 43 15.04 -4.62 7.67
N ASP A 44 16.36 -4.55 7.43
CA ASP A 44 17.36 -5.02 8.39
C ASP A 44 17.27 -4.25 9.72
N TYR A 45 17.17 -2.93 9.67
CA TYR A 45 17.00 -2.09 10.84
C TYR A 45 15.75 -2.45 11.67
N TYR A 46 14.59 -2.59 11.02
CA TYR A 46 13.34 -2.94 11.72
C TYR A 46 13.37 -4.35 12.30
N THR A 47 14.03 -5.28 11.61
CA THR A 47 14.23 -6.65 12.13
C THR A 47 15.08 -6.60 13.41
N LYS A 48 16.21 -5.88 13.39
CA LYS A 48 17.09 -5.69 14.56
C LYS A 48 16.41 -4.98 15.73
N LYS A 49 15.45 -4.09 15.46
CA LYS A 49 14.67 -3.37 16.49
C LYS A 49 13.48 -4.16 17.04
N GLY A 50 13.28 -5.41 16.62
CA GLY A 50 12.20 -6.26 17.12
C GLY A 50 10.84 -6.03 16.44
N TYR A 51 10.81 -5.25 15.36
CA TYR A 51 9.57 -5.00 14.59
C TYR A 51 9.34 -6.03 13.48
N GLY A 52 10.22 -7.04 13.35
CA GLY A 52 10.13 -8.09 12.34
C GLY A 52 8.80 -8.87 12.39
N ASN A 53 8.19 -8.98 13.57
CA ASN A 53 6.97 -9.75 13.78
C ASN A 53 5.68 -8.98 13.43
N LEU A 54 5.78 -7.71 13.05
CA LEU A 54 4.61 -6.93 12.65
C LEU A 54 4.06 -7.43 11.29
N PRO A 55 2.74 -7.37 11.08
CA PRO A 55 2.14 -7.58 9.76
C PRO A 55 2.55 -6.50 8.76
N VAL A 56 2.30 -6.77 7.49
CA VAL A 56 2.63 -5.89 6.37
C VAL A 56 1.37 -5.34 5.70
N ASN A 57 1.34 -4.03 5.46
CA ASN A 57 0.33 -3.30 4.71
C ASN A 57 0.91 -2.74 3.39
N MET A 58 0.56 -3.35 2.26
CA MET A 58 1.15 -3.01 0.96
C MET A 58 0.65 -1.67 0.41
N ALA A 59 1.53 -0.68 0.26
CA ALA A 59 1.18 0.61 -0.33
C ALA A 59 1.51 0.62 -1.84
N LYS A 60 0.49 0.38 -2.67
CA LYS A 60 0.59 0.35 -4.13
C LYS A 60 -0.60 1.04 -4.80
N THR A 61 -0.53 1.23 -6.11
CA THR A 61 -1.68 1.68 -6.90
C THR A 61 -2.88 0.74 -6.71
N HIS A 62 -4.07 1.28 -6.52
CA HIS A 62 -5.31 0.49 -6.41
C HIS A 62 -5.89 0.11 -7.78
N LEU A 63 -5.34 0.68 -8.87
CA LEU A 63 -5.89 0.56 -10.23
C LEU A 63 -5.47 -0.72 -10.97
N SER A 64 -4.62 -1.54 -10.36
CA SER A 64 -4.00 -2.74 -10.93
C SER A 64 -3.61 -3.72 -9.83
N LEU A 65 -3.46 -5.01 -10.13
CA LEU A 65 -2.80 -5.98 -9.25
C LEU A 65 -1.28 -5.74 -9.17
N SER A 66 -0.67 -5.21 -10.22
CA SER A 66 0.76 -4.84 -10.25
C SER A 66 1.02 -3.45 -9.65
N HIS A 67 2.26 -2.99 -9.67
CA HIS A 67 2.60 -1.61 -9.30
C HIS A 67 2.23 -0.57 -10.38
N ASP A 68 1.94 -0.99 -11.61
CA ASP A 68 1.64 -0.12 -12.74
C ASP A 68 0.11 -0.01 -12.95
N PRO A 69 -0.48 1.20 -12.83
CA PRO A 69 -1.92 1.40 -13.02
C PRO A 69 -2.42 1.06 -14.43
N LYS A 70 -1.54 1.00 -15.45
CA LYS A 70 -1.90 0.69 -16.83
C LYS A 70 -2.13 -0.80 -17.09
N LEU A 71 -1.54 -1.68 -16.27
CA LEU A 71 -1.70 -3.12 -16.43
C LEU A 71 -3.05 -3.57 -15.86
N LYS A 72 -4.01 -3.87 -16.74
CA LYS A 72 -5.39 -4.23 -16.37
C LYS A 72 -5.62 -5.74 -16.38
N GLY A 73 -6.73 -6.16 -15.78
CA GLY A 73 -7.13 -7.56 -15.69
C GLY A 73 -6.24 -8.35 -14.73
N ARG A 74 -5.69 -9.48 -15.21
CA ARG A 74 -4.80 -10.36 -14.43
C ARG A 74 -3.38 -10.32 -15.00
N PRO A 75 -2.58 -9.27 -14.70
CA PRO A 75 -1.20 -9.21 -15.14
C PRO A 75 -0.39 -10.39 -14.57
N LYS A 76 0.57 -10.88 -15.35
CA LYS A 76 1.48 -11.98 -14.97
C LYS A 76 2.91 -11.57 -15.29
N GLY A 77 3.89 -12.20 -14.63
CA GLY A 77 5.30 -12.04 -14.98
C GLY A 77 5.93 -10.71 -14.56
N PHE A 78 5.21 -9.85 -13.84
CA PHE A 78 5.75 -8.58 -13.37
C PHE A 78 6.55 -8.74 -12.08
N THR A 79 7.61 -7.95 -11.94
CA THR A 79 8.35 -7.80 -10.69
C THR A 79 7.74 -6.65 -9.89
N LEU A 80 7.53 -6.85 -8.59
CA LEU A 80 7.01 -5.80 -7.71
C LEU A 80 8.19 -5.02 -7.09
N PRO A 81 8.42 -3.75 -7.45
CA PRO A 81 9.50 -2.96 -6.88
C PRO A 81 9.10 -2.44 -5.50
N ILE A 82 10.00 -2.53 -4.52
CA ILE A 82 9.86 -1.99 -3.17
C ILE A 82 10.89 -0.87 -2.98
N ARG A 83 10.41 0.37 -2.99
CA ARG A 83 11.26 1.57 -2.95
C ARG A 83 11.63 2.01 -1.55
N ASP A 84 10.76 1.73 -0.58
CA ASP A 84 10.94 2.12 0.80
C ASP A 84 10.10 1.19 1.67
N VAL A 85 10.46 1.04 2.94
CA VAL A 85 9.64 0.40 3.96
C VAL A 85 9.55 1.33 5.14
N ARG A 86 8.34 1.58 5.60
CA ARG A 86 8.08 2.43 6.76
C ARG A 86 7.34 1.66 7.84
N ILE A 87 7.43 2.15 9.06
CA ILE A 87 6.76 1.56 10.22
C ILE A 87 5.70 2.51 10.76
N SER A 88 4.51 1.97 11.02
CA SER A 88 3.47 2.62 11.81
C SER A 88 3.40 1.92 13.17
N ALA A 89 4.34 2.24 14.06
CA ALA A 89 4.54 1.49 15.31
C ALA A 89 3.29 1.49 16.20
N GLY A 90 2.63 2.64 16.35
CA GLY A 90 1.38 2.73 17.12
C GLY A 90 0.21 1.94 16.52
N ALA A 91 0.17 1.80 15.19
CA ALA A 91 -0.84 1.01 14.50
C ALA A 91 -0.47 -0.49 14.37
N GLY A 92 0.78 -0.84 14.67
CA GLY A 92 1.24 -2.23 14.68
C GLY A 92 1.47 -2.85 13.30
N PHE A 93 1.94 -2.09 12.29
CA PHE A 93 2.30 -2.68 10.99
C PHE A 93 3.47 -1.98 10.29
N LEU A 94 4.11 -2.71 9.38
CA LEU A 94 5.07 -2.20 8.39
C LEU A 94 4.35 -1.95 7.07
N TYR A 95 4.72 -0.91 6.33
CA TYR A 95 4.15 -0.65 5.01
C TYR A 95 5.23 -0.40 3.96
N PRO A 96 5.45 -1.33 3.02
CA PRO A 96 6.32 -1.13 1.88
C PRO A 96 5.65 -0.24 0.83
N LEU A 97 6.42 0.70 0.28
CA LEU A 97 6.01 1.56 -0.83
C LEU A 97 6.40 0.88 -2.15
N CYS A 98 5.40 0.38 -2.88
CA CYS A 98 5.61 -0.36 -4.12
C CYS A 98 5.65 0.54 -5.39
N GLY A 99 5.75 1.86 -5.21
CA GLY A 99 5.65 2.84 -6.28
C GLY A 99 5.62 4.26 -5.75
N THR A 100 5.29 5.23 -6.60
CA THR A 100 5.12 6.63 -6.20
C THR A 100 3.74 6.83 -5.58
N MET A 101 3.68 6.84 -4.25
CA MET A 101 2.47 7.15 -3.50
C MET A 101 2.47 8.63 -3.10
N ARG A 102 1.36 9.32 -3.38
CA ARG A 102 1.15 10.70 -2.91
C ARG A 102 0.44 10.66 -1.55
N THR A 103 1.07 11.21 -0.53
CA THR A 103 0.46 11.37 0.80
C THR A 103 -0.26 12.71 0.96
N MET A 104 0.04 13.67 0.09
CA MET A 104 -0.58 14.99 0.06
C MET A 104 -1.14 15.24 -1.34
N PRO A 105 -2.47 15.25 -1.54
CA PRO A 105 -3.05 15.64 -2.81
C PRO A 105 -2.88 17.14 -3.03
N GLY A 106 -2.58 17.53 -4.27
CA GLY A 106 -2.61 18.94 -4.68
C GLY A 106 -4.01 19.35 -5.10
N LEU A 107 -4.25 20.66 -5.20
CA LEU A 107 -5.47 21.20 -5.79
C LEU A 107 -5.43 21.05 -7.33
N PRO A 108 -6.60 20.85 -7.98
CA PRO A 108 -6.70 20.92 -9.44
C PRO A 108 -6.50 22.36 -9.95
N SER A 109 -6.29 22.53 -11.26
CA SER A 109 -6.08 23.85 -11.89
C SER A 109 -7.18 24.86 -11.58
N VAL A 110 -8.42 24.39 -11.40
CA VAL A 110 -9.54 25.18 -10.89
C VAL A 110 -10.09 24.48 -9.64
N PRO A 111 -9.73 24.94 -8.43
CA PRO A 111 -10.22 24.37 -7.18
C PRO A 111 -11.75 24.48 -7.08
N ALA A 112 -12.43 23.42 -6.62
CA ALA A 112 -13.88 23.45 -6.40
C ALA A 112 -14.31 24.58 -5.44
N GLY A 113 -13.44 24.94 -4.49
CA GLY A 113 -13.66 26.03 -3.54
C GLY A 113 -13.91 27.40 -4.17
N THR A 114 -13.53 27.64 -5.43
CA THR A 114 -13.86 28.91 -6.13
C THR A 114 -15.34 29.04 -6.48
N LYS A 115 -16.10 27.93 -6.41
CA LYS A 115 -17.54 27.88 -6.67
C LYS A 115 -18.37 27.69 -5.40
N VAL A 116 -17.72 27.52 -4.25
CA VAL A 116 -18.40 27.31 -2.98
C VAL A 116 -18.84 28.67 -2.43
N ASP A 117 -20.14 28.81 -2.17
CA ASP A 117 -20.73 30.04 -1.61
C ASP A 117 -21.95 29.72 -0.74
N ILE A 118 -22.38 30.68 0.08
CA ILE A 118 -23.57 30.60 0.94
C ILE A 118 -24.52 31.75 0.64
N ASP A 119 -25.77 31.43 0.31
CA ASP A 119 -26.78 32.47 0.06
C ASP A 119 -27.34 33.07 1.36
N LYS A 120 -28.22 34.06 1.21
CA LYS A 120 -28.84 34.80 2.33
C LYS A 120 -29.74 33.93 3.20
N ASP A 121 -30.23 32.82 2.66
CA ASP A 121 -31.07 31.84 3.36
C ASP A 121 -30.22 30.76 4.05
N GLY A 122 -28.88 30.89 3.99
CA GLY A 122 -27.93 29.95 4.58
C GLY A 122 -27.71 28.69 3.74
N LYS A 123 -28.18 28.66 2.49
CA LYS A 123 -28.01 27.51 1.61
C LYS A 123 -26.64 27.54 0.94
N ILE A 124 -25.90 26.45 1.10
CA ILE A 124 -24.58 26.25 0.50
C ILE A 124 -24.74 25.81 -0.96
N THR A 125 -23.95 26.42 -1.85
CA THR A 125 -23.85 26.06 -3.28
C THR A 125 -22.43 25.62 -3.62
N GLY A 126 -22.27 24.79 -4.66
CA GLY A 126 -20.96 24.39 -5.19
C GLY A 126 -20.13 23.40 -4.34
N LEU A 127 -20.68 22.89 -3.23
CA LEU A 127 -20.01 21.93 -2.34
C LEU A 127 -20.09 20.48 -2.86
N PHE A 128 -21.16 20.15 -3.60
CA PHE A 128 -21.42 18.85 -4.22
C PHE A 128 -21.95 19.03 -5.64
#